data_AF-C3Y948-F1
#
_entry.id   AF-C3Y948-F1
#
_cell.length_a   1.000
_cell.length_b   1.000
_cell.length_c   1.000
_cell.angle_alpha   90.00
_cell.angle_beta   90.00
_cell.angle_gamma   90.00
#
_symmetry.space_group_name_H-M   'P 1'
#
loop_
_entity.id
_entity.type
_entity.pdbx_description
1 polymer ?
#
loop_
_entity_poly.entity_id
_entity_poly.type
_entity_poly.pdbx_seq_one_letter_code
_entity_poly.pdbx_strand_id
1 'polypeptide(L)'
;MAASDDGETLETWLNKATSPANRQEDWEYIMGFCDQVNKELEGPQIGTRLISHKIQSPQEMEALQALTVLEACVKNCGRRFHQEIGKFRFLNEMIKLVSPKQYQVGCCRRWVGYVRKNLAGRRPARVGGRQVRFEITASYLGAKTKPKVKTRVIELLYSWSKGLPHETKVQDAYQMLKKQGIVTEDPKVEDVYEPPPPPRPRNTLFEDEDKAK
;
A
#
# COMPACT_ATOMS: atom_id res chain seq x y z
N MET A 1 -43.35 -7.26 6.79
CA MET A 1 -41.99 -7.46 7.33
C MET A 1 -41.03 -7.10 6.21
N ALA A 2 -40.23 -6.05 6.40
CA ALA A 2 -39.21 -5.68 5.43
C ALA A 2 -38.08 -6.71 5.53
N ALA A 3 -37.96 -7.55 4.50
CA ALA A 3 -36.69 -8.22 4.25
C ALA A 3 -35.74 -7.10 3.80
N SER A 4 -34.81 -6.72 4.68
CA SER A 4 -33.72 -5.83 4.31
C SER A 4 -33.04 -6.43 3.10
N ASP A 5 -33.02 -5.69 2.00
CA ASP A 5 -32.14 -5.90 0.87
C ASP A 5 -30.70 -5.68 1.37
N ASP A 6 -30.19 -6.62 2.17
CA ASP A 6 -28.77 -6.72 2.53
C ASP A 6 -28.01 -7.26 1.30
N GLY A 7 -28.19 -6.56 0.18
CA GLY A 7 -27.48 -6.80 -1.05
C GLY A 7 -25.99 -6.85 -0.74
N GLU A 8 -25.31 -7.76 -1.41
CA GLU A 8 -23.88 -8.04 -1.34
C GLU A 8 -23.02 -6.85 -1.84
N THR A 9 -23.20 -5.67 -1.24
CA THR A 9 -22.49 -4.45 -1.58
C THR A 9 -21.06 -4.51 -1.03
N LEU A 10 -20.16 -3.74 -1.65
CA LEU A 10 -18.78 -3.58 -1.18
C LEU A 10 -18.69 -3.13 0.28
N GLU A 11 -19.62 -2.29 0.73
CA GLU A 11 -19.67 -1.81 2.11
C GLU A 11 -20.03 -2.94 3.08
N THR A 12 -21.03 -3.77 2.74
CA THR A 12 -21.46 -4.91 3.54
C THR A 12 -20.32 -5.92 3.70
N TRP A 13 -19.66 -6.31 2.61
CA TRP A 13 -18.52 -7.23 2.65
C TRP A 13 -17.37 -6.68 3.49
N LEU A 14 -17.00 -5.41 3.28
CA LEU A 14 -15.90 -4.80 4.02
C LEU A 14 -16.21 -4.69 5.52
N ASN A 15 -17.42 -4.29 5.89
CA ASN A 15 -17.81 -4.16 7.29
C ASN A 15 -17.77 -5.51 8.03
N LYS A 16 -18.15 -6.60 7.35
CA LYS A 16 -18.04 -7.96 7.90
C LYS A 16 -16.58 -8.39 8.03
N ALA A 17 -15.75 -8.14 7.02
CA ALA A 17 -14.33 -8.48 7.02
C ALA A 17 -13.52 -7.70 8.10
N THR A 18 -13.86 -6.43 8.34
CA THR A 18 -13.16 -5.54 9.28
C THR A 18 -13.92 -5.33 10.59
N SER A 19 -14.78 -6.26 10.99
CA SER A 19 -15.52 -6.15 12.25
C SER A 19 -14.56 -6.31 13.44
N PRO A 20 -14.58 -5.40 14.44
CA PRO A 20 -13.74 -5.52 15.62
C PRO A 20 -14.08 -6.75 16.48
N ALA A 21 -15.24 -7.39 16.23
CA ALA A 21 -15.62 -8.64 16.88
C ALA A 21 -14.87 -9.87 16.33
N ASN A 22 -14.26 -9.76 15.16
CA ASN A 22 -13.56 -10.86 14.52
C ASN A 22 -12.28 -11.16 15.30
N ARG A 23 -12.16 -12.41 15.78
CA ARG A 23 -10.96 -12.88 16.50
C ARG A 23 -9.79 -13.20 15.58
N GLN A 24 -10.08 -13.47 14.31
CA GLN A 24 -9.13 -13.84 13.27
C GLN A 24 -9.58 -13.26 11.92
N GLU A 25 -8.73 -13.41 10.90
CA GLU A 25 -9.04 -13.00 9.53
C GLU A 25 -10.14 -13.89 8.95
N ASP A 26 -11.21 -13.26 8.47
CA ASP A 26 -12.32 -13.96 7.84
C ASP A 26 -12.14 -13.97 6.32
N TRP A 27 -11.47 -15.01 5.82
CA TRP A 27 -11.11 -15.13 4.41
C TRP A 27 -12.32 -15.24 3.48
N GLU A 28 -13.47 -15.69 3.97
CA GLU A 28 -14.70 -15.72 3.20
C GLU A 28 -15.15 -14.29 2.87
N TYR A 29 -15.22 -13.41 3.87
CA TYR A 29 -15.58 -12.01 3.63
C TYR A 29 -14.50 -11.21 2.89
N ILE A 30 -13.22 -11.53 3.13
CA ILE A 30 -12.10 -10.89 2.41
C ILE A 30 -12.15 -11.22 0.92
N MET A 31 -12.34 -12.50 0.57
CA MET A 31 -12.43 -12.92 -0.84
C MET A 31 -13.74 -12.46 -1.49
N GLY A 32 -14.86 -12.50 -0.76
CA GLY A 32 -16.14 -11.95 -1.24
C GLY A 32 -16.04 -10.46 -1.59
N PHE A 33 -15.31 -9.67 -0.80
CA PHE A 33 -15.00 -8.28 -1.14
C PHE A 33 -14.16 -8.17 -2.42
N CYS A 34 -13.12 -9.00 -2.60
CA CYS A 34 -12.29 -9.00 -3.81
C CYS A 34 -13.11 -9.34 -5.06
N ASP A 35 -13.96 -10.35 -4.98
CA ASP A 35 -14.83 -10.79 -6.06
C ASP A 35 -15.81 -9.68 -6.46
N GLN A 36 -16.41 -9.02 -5.47
CA GLN A 36 -17.32 -7.90 -5.71
C GLN A 36 -16.59 -6.69 -6.35
N VAL A 37 -15.35 -6.39 -5.91
CA VAL A 37 -14.50 -5.36 -6.53
C VAL A 37 -14.26 -5.64 -8.01
N ASN A 38 -14.05 -6.90 -8.38
CA ASN A 38 -13.79 -7.31 -9.76
C ASN A 38 -15.05 -7.29 -10.63
N LYS A 39 -16.20 -7.63 -10.05
CA LYS A 39 -17.51 -7.67 -10.71
C LYS A 39 -18.01 -6.29 -11.14
N GLU A 40 -17.73 -5.25 -10.33
CA GLU A 40 -18.20 -3.89 -10.60
C GLU A 40 -17.22 -3.07 -11.48
N LEU A 41 -17.77 -2.20 -12.35
CA LEU A 41 -16.95 -1.32 -13.20
C LEU A 41 -16.19 -0.28 -12.35
N GLU A 42 -16.86 0.31 -11.36
CA GLU A 42 -16.27 1.27 -10.41
C GLU A 42 -15.74 0.60 -9.13
N GLY A 43 -15.83 -0.73 -9.04
CA GLY A 43 -15.45 -1.51 -7.87
C GLY A 43 -14.06 -1.19 -7.32
N PRO A 44 -12.99 -1.07 -8.15
CA PRO A 44 -11.66 -0.70 -7.66
C PRO A 44 -11.60 0.70 -7.02
N GLN A 45 -12.32 1.67 -7.58
CA GLN A 45 -12.34 3.04 -7.07
C GLN A 45 -13.12 3.14 -5.76
N ILE A 46 -14.27 2.49 -5.70
CA ILE A 46 -15.12 2.42 -4.51
C ILE A 46 -14.40 1.63 -3.42
N GLY A 47 -13.86 0.45 -3.75
CA GLY A 47 -13.18 -0.43 -2.82
C GLY A 47 -11.96 0.21 -2.17
N THR A 48 -11.07 0.84 -2.95
CA THR A 48 -9.92 1.57 -2.39
C THR A 48 -10.33 2.74 -1.50
N ARG A 49 -11.41 3.46 -1.85
CA ARG A 49 -11.96 4.54 -1.01
C ARG A 49 -12.47 4.00 0.33
N LEU A 50 -13.26 2.92 0.33
CA LEU A 50 -13.80 2.31 1.54
C LEU A 50 -12.69 1.78 2.45
N ILE A 51 -11.72 1.04 1.89
CA ILE A 51 -10.55 0.56 2.62
C ILE A 51 -9.77 1.73 3.24
N SER A 52 -9.54 2.81 2.47
CA SER A 52 -8.78 3.97 2.96
C SER A 52 -9.40 4.65 4.18
N HIS A 53 -10.73 4.54 4.33
CA HIS A 53 -11.45 5.03 5.50
C HIS A 53 -11.27 4.08 6.70
N LYS A 54 -11.37 2.77 6.48
CA LYS A 54 -11.20 1.74 7.53
C LYS A 54 -9.79 1.68 8.10
N ILE A 55 -8.74 1.83 7.29
CA ILE A 55 -7.34 1.85 7.77
C ILE A 55 -7.03 3.05 8.68
N GLN A 56 -7.84 4.12 8.60
CA GLN A 56 -7.74 5.30 9.47
C GLN A 56 -8.55 5.14 10.77
N SER A 57 -9.18 3.97 10.98
CA SER A 57 -9.93 3.69 12.20
C SER A 57 -9.05 3.90 13.44
N PRO A 58 -9.59 4.52 14.51
CA PRO A 58 -8.89 4.59 15.79
C PRO A 58 -8.73 3.21 16.45
N GLN A 59 -9.51 2.21 16.01
CA GLN A 59 -9.44 0.84 16.52
C GLN A 59 -8.32 0.08 15.80
N GLU A 60 -7.33 -0.40 16.57
CA GLU A 60 -6.16 -1.09 16.02
C GLU A 60 -6.53 -2.32 15.18
N MET A 61 -7.46 -3.14 15.69
CA MET A 61 -7.86 -4.38 15.03
C MET A 61 -8.59 -4.13 13.71
N GLU A 62 -9.54 -3.19 13.67
CA GLU A 62 -10.26 -2.83 12.44
C GLU A 62 -9.28 -2.29 11.38
N ALA A 63 -8.34 -1.45 11.78
CA ALA A 63 -7.32 -0.93 10.85
C ALA A 63 -6.40 -2.03 10.32
N LEU A 64 -5.98 -2.99 11.15
CA LEU A 64 -5.15 -4.13 10.72
C LEU A 64 -5.91 -5.05 9.76
N GLN A 65 -7.17 -5.37 10.05
CA GLN A 65 -8.02 -6.17 9.15
C GLN A 65 -8.26 -5.48 7.82
N ALA A 66 -8.46 -4.16 7.82
CA ALA A 66 -8.56 -3.39 6.59
C ALA A 66 -7.27 -3.43 5.75
N LEU A 67 -6.10 -3.47 6.40
CA LEU A 67 -4.81 -3.67 5.71
C LEU A 67 -4.66 -5.10 5.16
N THR A 68 -5.21 -6.12 5.83
CA THR A 68 -5.29 -7.49 5.28
C THR A 68 -6.19 -7.52 4.04
N VAL A 69 -7.38 -6.92 4.09
CA VAL A 69 -8.29 -6.80 2.92
C VAL A 69 -7.58 -6.09 1.76
N LEU A 70 -6.87 -5.00 2.06
CA LEU A 70 -6.10 -4.26 1.06
C LEU A 70 -5.03 -5.13 0.39
N GLU A 71 -4.28 -5.89 1.17
CA GLU A 71 -3.28 -6.82 0.66
C GLU A 71 -3.90 -7.89 -0.24
N ALA A 72 -5.01 -8.48 0.18
CA ALA A 72 -5.74 -9.47 -0.60
C ALA A 72 -6.23 -8.89 -1.93
N CYS A 73 -6.78 -7.67 -1.94
CA CYS A 73 -7.20 -6.99 -3.17
C CYS A 73 -6.03 -6.73 -4.12
N VAL A 74 -4.86 -6.36 -3.61
CA VAL A 74 -3.67 -6.16 -4.46
C VAL A 74 -3.20 -7.48 -5.08
N LYS A 75 -3.32 -8.61 -4.35
CA LYS A 75 -2.96 -9.93 -4.87
C LYS A 75 -3.99 -10.49 -5.88
N ASN A 76 -5.28 -10.19 -5.70
CA ASN A 76 -6.36 -10.88 -6.42
C ASN A 76 -7.10 -10.03 -7.48
N CYS A 77 -7.06 -8.70 -7.42
CA CYS A 77 -7.87 -7.83 -8.30
C CYS A 77 -7.12 -7.27 -9.53
N GLY A 78 -5.83 -7.59 -9.64
CA GLY A 78 -5.00 -7.26 -10.81
C GLY A 78 -4.86 -5.77 -11.13
N ARG A 79 -4.56 -5.47 -12.40
CA ARG A 79 -4.11 -4.13 -12.85
C ARG A 79 -5.11 -3.01 -12.59
N ARG A 80 -6.42 -3.26 -12.69
CA ARG A 80 -7.46 -2.24 -12.43
C ARG A 80 -7.38 -1.71 -11.00
N PHE A 81 -7.14 -2.60 -10.04
CA PHE A 81 -6.96 -2.22 -8.63
C PHE A 81 -5.59 -1.58 -8.38
N HIS A 82 -4.53 -2.09 -9.02
CA HIS A 82 -3.18 -1.50 -8.93
C HIS A 82 -3.15 -0.03 -9.35
N GLN A 83 -3.87 0.32 -10.43
CA GLN A 83 -3.98 1.70 -10.90
C GLN A 83 -4.63 2.64 -9.89
N GLU A 84 -5.54 2.14 -9.03
CA GLU A 84 -6.16 2.95 -7.99
C GLU A 84 -5.22 3.17 -6.80
N ILE A 85 -4.52 2.12 -6.34
CA ILE A 85 -3.55 2.26 -5.25
C ILE A 85 -2.31 3.06 -5.66
N GLY A 86 -1.95 3.05 -6.95
CA GLY A 86 -0.88 3.87 -7.52
C GLY A 86 -1.23 5.35 -7.62
N LYS A 87 -2.49 5.74 -7.42
CA LYS A 87 -2.86 7.15 -7.40
C LYS A 87 -2.40 7.83 -6.13
N PHE A 88 -1.95 9.06 -6.33
CA PHE A 88 -1.60 10.01 -5.28
C PHE A 88 -2.72 10.23 -4.25
N ARG A 89 -3.98 10.14 -4.67
CA ARG A 89 -5.13 10.21 -3.75
C ARG A 89 -5.06 9.11 -2.68
N PHE A 90 -4.80 7.86 -3.08
CA PHE A 90 -4.73 6.73 -2.16
C PHE A 90 -3.42 6.73 -1.37
N LEU A 91 -2.29 6.93 -2.04
CA LEU A 91 -0.97 6.96 -1.38
C LEU A 91 -0.87 8.02 -0.30
N ASN A 92 -1.52 9.18 -0.47
CA ASN A 92 -1.55 10.22 0.56
C ASN A 92 -2.25 9.77 1.83
N GLU A 93 -3.31 8.95 1.73
CA GLU A 93 -3.96 8.36 2.92
C GLU A 93 -3.02 7.40 3.65
N MET A 94 -2.27 6.56 2.92
CA MET A 94 -1.26 5.67 3.50
C MET A 94 -0.10 6.44 4.17
N ILE A 95 0.41 7.49 3.52
CA ILE A 95 1.52 8.32 4.04
C ILE A 95 1.11 9.04 5.34
N LYS A 96 -0.14 9.50 5.44
CA LYS A 96 -0.67 10.14 6.66
C LYS A 96 -0.60 9.21 7.88
N LEU A 97 -0.76 7.90 7.70
CA LEU A 97 -0.75 6.92 8.79
C LEU A 97 0.65 6.75 9.41
N VAL A 98 1.70 6.86 8.60
CA VAL A 98 3.09 6.64 9.07
C VAL A 98 3.77 7.94 9.50
N SER A 99 3.38 9.09 8.93
CA SER A 99 4.06 10.37 9.14
C SER A 99 3.70 11.03 10.49
N PRO A 100 4.68 11.42 11.33
CA PRO A 100 4.41 12.11 12.59
C PRO A 100 3.98 13.58 12.35
N LYS A 101 2.68 13.87 12.51
CA LYS A 101 1.94 15.16 12.75
C LYS A 101 2.37 16.51 12.11
N GLN A 102 3.48 16.65 11.38
CA GLN A 102 3.91 17.90 10.73
C GLN A 102 3.64 17.92 9.21
N TYR A 103 3.14 16.83 8.64
CA TYR A 103 3.04 16.62 7.19
C TYR A 103 1.71 17.05 6.55
N GLN A 104 0.73 17.51 7.32
CA GLN A 104 -0.63 17.75 6.82
C GLN A 104 -0.79 18.99 5.92
N VAL A 105 0.09 20.01 6.02
CA VAL A 105 -0.05 21.24 5.19
C VAL A 105 1.21 21.54 4.36
N GLY A 106 2.41 21.25 4.88
CA GLY A 106 3.68 21.52 4.20
C GLY A 106 4.07 20.47 3.15
N CYS A 107 3.67 19.21 3.33
CA CYS A 107 4.10 18.14 2.44
C CYS A 107 3.26 17.99 1.18
N CYS A 108 2.00 18.41 1.10
CA CYS A 108 1.34 18.44 -0.20
C CYS A 108 2.10 19.37 -1.18
N ARG A 109 2.59 20.53 -0.71
CA ARG A 109 3.46 21.41 -1.51
C ARG A 109 4.87 20.83 -1.74
N ARG A 110 5.49 20.25 -0.71
CA ARG A 110 6.86 19.71 -0.80
C ARG A 110 6.93 18.37 -1.53
N TRP A 111 5.92 17.51 -1.47
CA TRP A 111 5.77 16.26 -2.21
C TRP A 111 5.43 16.50 -3.68
N VAL A 112 4.44 17.37 -3.99
CA VAL A 112 4.23 17.82 -5.37
C VAL A 112 5.50 18.48 -5.91
N GLY A 113 6.20 19.27 -5.10
CA GLY A 113 7.49 19.87 -5.45
C GLY A 113 8.64 18.87 -5.59
N TYR A 114 8.68 17.81 -4.77
CA TYR A 114 9.72 16.78 -4.76
C TYR A 114 9.55 15.83 -5.94
N VAL A 115 8.31 15.39 -6.20
CA VAL A 115 7.92 14.64 -7.40
C VAL A 115 8.22 15.49 -8.65
N ARG A 116 7.82 16.77 -8.69
CA ARG A 116 8.16 17.67 -9.81
C ARG A 116 9.66 17.88 -10.01
N LYS A 117 10.45 18.03 -8.94
CA LYS A 117 11.90 18.29 -9.02
C LYS A 117 12.73 17.04 -9.33
N ASN A 118 12.25 15.84 -8.98
CA ASN A 118 12.96 14.59 -9.28
C ASN A 118 12.50 13.92 -10.58
N LEU A 119 11.34 14.30 -11.14
CA LEU A 119 10.85 13.80 -12.45
C LEU A 119 11.09 14.78 -13.62
N ALA A 120 11.36 16.06 -13.37
CA ALA A 120 11.76 16.99 -14.42
C ALA A 120 13.20 17.46 -14.16
N GLY A 121 14.13 17.00 -15.00
CA GLY A 121 15.54 17.40 -14.98
C GLY A 121 15.77 18.88 -15.33
N ARG A 122 15.30 19.81 -14.50
CA ARG A 122 15.71 21.23 -14.53
C ARG A 122 15.85 21.79 -13.11
N ARG A 123 16.98 22.45 -12.89
CA ARG A 123 17.41 23.06 -11.61
C ARG A 123 16.35 24.05 -11.07
N PRO A 124 16.15 24.15 -9.74
CA PRO A 124 15.23 25.14 -9.19
C PRO A 124 15.85 26.55 -9.21
N ALA A 125 15.11 27.52 -9.76
CA ALA A 125 15.38 28.94 -9.59
C ALA A 125 15.11 29.36 -8.13
N ARG A 126 16.03 30.14 -7.54
CA ARG A 126 15.82 30.81 -6.24
C ARG A 126 14.94 32.02 -6.49
N VAL A 127 13.86 32.18 -5.71
CA VAL A 127 13.23 33.49 -5.50
C VAL A 127 12.92 33.65 -4.01
N GLY A 128 13.57 34.67 -3.43
CA GLY A 128 12.98 35.64 -2.51
C GLY A 128 12.38 35.13 -1.21
N GLY A 129 13.09 35.39 -0.11
CA GLY A 129 12.63 35.15 1.24
C GLY A 129 11.37 35.95 1.61
N ARG A 130 10.45 35.25 2.28
CA ARG A 130 9.53 35.80 3.27
C ARG A 130 9.13 34.64 4.18
N GLN A 131 9.58 34.70 5.43
CA GLN A 131 9.19 33.75 6.47
C GLN A 131 7.72 34.02 6.80
N VAL A 132 6.80 33.29 6.18
CA VAL A 132 5.38 33.43 6.53
C VAL A 132 5.16 32.65 7.82
N ARG A 133 5.04 33.37 8.93
CA ARG A 133 4.57 32.84 10.21
C ARG A 133 3.07 32.56 10.05
N PHE A 134 2.70 31.29 9.91
CA PHE A 134 1.30 30.88 9.90
C PHE A 134 0.91 30.43 11.30
N GLU A 135 -0.02 31.16 11.89
CA GLU A 135 -0.74 30.75 13.10
C GLU A 135 -1.56 29.50 12.79
N ILE A 136 -1.35 28.46 13.59
CA ILE A 136 -2.00 27.17 13.48
C ILE A 136 -3.32 27.28 14.23
N THR A 137 -4.44 27.32 13.52
CA THR A 137 -5.70 26.89 14.13
C THR A 137 -5.58 25.40 14.41
N ALA A 138 -5.48 25.07 15.70
CA ALA A 138 -5.43 23.70 16.17
C ALA A 138 -6.78 23.03 15.89
N SER A 139 -6.87 22.30 14.78
CA SER A 139 -7.92 21.29 14.61
C SER A 139 -7.52 20.07 15.43
N TYR A 140 -8.28 19.86 16.49
CA TYR A 140 -8.14 18.82 17.49
C TYR A 140 -8.18 17.41 16.89
N LEU A 141 -7.54 16.46 17.59
CA LEU A 141 -7.63 15.00 17.41
C LEU A 141 -6.81 14.36 16.28
N GLY A 142 -5.51 14.65 16.20
CA GLY A 142 -4.62 13.73 15.48
C GLY A 142 -4.44 12.42 16.25
N ALA A 143 -5.11 11.35 15.84
CA ALA A 143 -4.85 10.00 16.34
C ALA A 143 -3.36 9.67 16.18
N LYS A 144 -2.70 9.23 17.25
CA LYS A 144 -1.40 8.56 17.12
C LYS A 144 -1.72 7.18 16.53
N THR A 145 -1.51 6.99 15.23
CA THR A 145 -1.62 5.66 14.60
C THR A 145 -0.74 4.68 15.39
N LYS A 146 -1.31 3.51 15.71
CA LYS A 146 -0.63 2.51 16.55
C LYS A 146 0.64 2.01 15.85
N PRO A 147 1.71 1.67 16.59
CA PRO A 147 2.95 1.19 15.99
C PRO A 147 2.75 -0.01 15.05
N LYS A 148 1.91 -0.98 15.43
CA LYS A 148 1.61 -2.16 14.59
C LYS A 148 1.01 -1.78 13.24
N VAL A 149 0.04 -0.86 13.23
CA VAL A 149 -0.58 -0.36 11.99
C VAL A 149 0.45 0.35 11.12
N LYS A 150 1.34 1.17 11.71
CA LYS A 150 2.41 1.84 10.96
C LYS A 150 3.38 0.84 10.33
N THR A 151 3.83 -0.14 11.09
CA THR A 151 4.71 -1.21 10.60
C THR A 151 4.06 -1.92 9.42
N ARG A 152 2.79 -2.31 9.54
CA ARG A 152 2.08 -3.00 8.46
C ARG A 152 1.90 -2.15 7.20
N VAL A 153 1.63 -0.85 7.34
CA VAL A 153 1.58 0.09 6.21
C VAL A 153 2.92 0.18 5.50
N ILE A 154 4.03 0.25 6.25
CA ILE A 154 5.39 0.30 5.68
C ILE A 154 5.72 -1.00 4.94
N GLU A 155 5.38 -2.16 5.51
CA GLU A 155 5.56 -3.47 4.87
C GLU A 155 4.83 -3.56 3.53
N LEU A 156 3.57 -3.12 3.48
CA LEU A 156 2.79 -3.11 2.24
C LEU A 156 3.40 -2.16 1.20
N LEU A 157 3.75 -0.93 1.58
CA LEU A 157 4.39 0.01 0.66
C LEU A 157 5.73 -0.50 0.14
N TYR A 158 6.53 -1.17 0.99
CA TYR A 158 7.77 -1.81 0.57
C TYR A 158 7.51 -2.94 -0.43
N SER A 159 6.63 -3.88 -0.08
CA SER A 159 6.25 -5.01 -0.92
C SER A 159 5.77 -4.53 -2.29
N TRP A 160 4.90 -3.53 -2.35
CA TRP A 160 4.41 -2.98 -3.61
C TRP A 160 5.49 -2.23 -4.40
N SER A 161 6.42 -1.55 -3.73
CA SER A 161 7.55 -0.90 -4.42
C SER A 161 8.45 -1.90 -5.16
N LYS A 162 8.44 -3.17 -4.74
CA LYS A 162 9.19 -4.28 -5.36
C LYS A 162 8.33 -5.10 -6.34
N GLY A 163 7.12 -5.44 -5.93
CA GLY A 163 6.21 -6.31 -6.68
C GLY A 163 5.41 -5.62 -7.78
N LEU A 164 5.32 -4.28 -7.79
CA LEU A 164 4.58 -3.51 -8.79
C LEU A 164 5.53 -2.55 -9.54
N PRO A 165 6.37 -3.05 -10.47
CA PRO A 165 7.39 -2.25 -11.13
C PRO A 165 6.81 -1.11 -11.98
N HIS A 166 5.58 -1.25 -12.46
CA HIS A 166 4.89 -0.22 -13.25
C HIS A 166 4.33 0.93 -12.41
N GLU A 167 4.16 0.74 -11.10
CA GLU A 167 3.58 1.75 -10.21
C GLU A 167 4.69 2.64 -9.60
N THR A 168 5.31 3.47 -10.44
CA THR A 168 6.46 4.33 -10.06
C THR A 168 6.16 5.26 -8.90
N LYS A 169 4.91 5.70 -8.74
CA LYS A 169 4.48 6.56 -7.64
C LYS A 169 4.57 5.87 -6.28
N VAL A 170 4.35 4.56 -6.24
CA VAL A 170 4.50 3.76 -5.00
C VAL A 170 5.98 3.71 -4.62
N GLN A 171 6.86 3.51 -5.60
CA GLN A 171 8.31 3.52 -5.39
C GLN A 171 8.79 4.89 -4.87
N ASP A 172 8.36 5.98 -5.51
CA ASP A 172 8.70 7.34 -5.10
C ASP A 172 8.23 7.67 -3.68
N ALA A 173 7.01 7.24 -3.33
CA ALA A 173 6.47 7.40 -1.99
C ALA A 173 7.33 6.67 -0.95
N TYR A 174 7.69 5.42 -1.22
CA TYR A 174 8.52 4.62 -0.31
C TYR A 174 9.94 5.21 -0.15
N GLN A 175 10.59 5.56 -1.25
CA GLN A 175 11.92 6.18 -1.21
C GLN A 175 11.93 7.53 -0.49
N MET A 176 10.84 8.29 -0.61
CA MET A 176 10.67 9.53 0.15
C MET A 176 10.60 9.25 1.66
N LEU A 177 9.82 8.26 2.09
CA LEU A 177 9.71 7.89 3.51
C LEU A 177 11.07 7.48 4.09
N LYS A 178 11.89 6.74 3.33
CA LYS A 178 13.29 6.42 3.70
C LYS A 178 14.15 7.67 3.85
N LYS A 179 14.14 8.56 2.85
CA LYS A 179 14.94 9.79 2.86
C LYS A 179 14.60 10.74 4.01
N GLN A 180 13.37 10.65 4.53
CA GLN A 180 12.91 11.44 5.67
C GLN A 180 13.21 10.78 7.03
N GLY A 181 13.81 9.59 7.03
CA GLY A 181 14.06 8.81 8.24
C GLY A 181 12.80 8.26 8.90
N ILE A 182 11.66 8.25 8.18
CA ILE A 182 10.43 7.60 8.68
C ILE A 182 10.56 6.09 8.59
N VAL A 183 11.21 5.60 7.54
CA VAL A 183 11.61 4.19 7.38
C VAL A 183 13.12 4.14 7.56
N THR A 184 13.57 3.57 8.67
CA THR A 184 14.99 3.47 9.03
C THR A 184 15.65 2.24 8.39
N GLU A 185 14.94 1.12 8.37
CA GLU A 185 15.39 -0.14 7.78
C GLU A 185 14.28 -0.72 6.91
N ASP A 186 14.65 -1.33 5.78
CA ASP A 186 13.69 -2.02 4.93
C ASP A 186 13.16 -3.26 5.67
N PRO A 187 11.85 -3.53 5.64
CA PRO A 187 11.30 -4.76 6.22
C PRO A 187 11.98 -5.99 5.61
N LYS A 188 12.35 -6.95 6.45
CA LYS A 188 12.81 -8.27 5.99
C LYS A 188 11.59 -8.99 5.41
N VAL A 189 11.35 -8.82 4.12
CA VAL A 189 10.46 -9.70 3.38
C VAL A 189 11.24 -10.99 3.20
N GLU A 190 10.83 -12.06 3.87
CA GLU A 190 11.34 -13.39 3.53
C GLU A 190 11.02 -13.61 2.04
N ASP A 191 12.05 -13.81 1.22
CA ASP A 191 11.93 -14.16 -0.19
C ASP A 191 11.23 -15.52 -0.30
N VAL A 192 9.91 -15.49 -0.32
CA VAL A 192 9.08 -16.68 -0.52
C VAL A 192 8.79 -16.77 -2.01
N TYR A 193 9.52 -17.70 -2.66
CA TYR A 193 9.46 -18.19 -4.05
C TYR A 193 10.33 -17.47 -5.11
N GLU A 194 11.64 -17.70 -5.06
CA GLU A 194 12.38 -17.94 -6.30
C GLU A 194 12.35 -19.47 -6.55
N PRO A 195 11.71 -19.97 -7.62
CA PRO A 195 11.78 -21.39 -7.95
C PRO A 195 13.25 -21.77 -8.18
N PRO A 196 13.71 -22.95 -7.72
CA PRO A 196 15.10 -23.35 -7.89
C PRO A 196 15.48 -23.27 -9.38
N PRO A 197 16.68 -22.75 -9.72
CA PRO A 197 17.10 -22.65 -11.10
C PRO A 197 16.99 -24.02 -11.77
N PRO A 198 16.46 -24.10 -13.01
CA PRO A 198 16.32 -25.37 -13.71
C PRO A 198 17.67 -26.08 -13.72
N PRO A 199 17.69 -27.42 -13.50
CA PRO A 199 18.94 -28.16 -13.51
C PRO A 199 19.64 -27.93 -14.85
N ARG A 200 20.92 -27.53 -14.79
CA ARG A 200 21.72 -27.34 -16.00
C ARG A 200 21.70 -28.65 -16.78
N PRO A 201 21.47 -28.63 -18.11
CA PRO A 201 21.54 -29.83 -18.91
C PRO A 201 22.91 -30.49 -18.70
N ARG A 202 22.89 -31.72 -18.20
CA ARG A 202 24.10 -32.53 -18.05
C ARG A 202 24.48 -32.98 -19.45
N ASN A 203 25.48 -32.33 -20.06
CA ASN A 203 26.05 -32.79 -21.32
C ASN A 203 26.70 -34.17 -21.07
N THR A 204 26.03 -35.23 -21.49
CA THR A 204 26.52 -36.63 -21.44
C THR A 204 27.45 -36.95 -22.62
N LEU A 205 28.22 -35.97 -23.12
CA LEU A 205 29.01 -36.10 -24.35
C LEU A 205 30.53 -36.22 -24.12
N PHE A 206 30.98 -36.31 -22.86
CA PHE A 206 32.41 -36.35 -22.51
C PHE A 206 32.75 -37.43 -21.46
N GLU A 207 32.05 -38.57 -21.41
CA GLU A 207 32.35 -39.64 -20.43
C GLU A 207 32.60 -41.05 -21.05
N ASP A 208 32.74 -41.19 -22.38
CA ASP A 208 32.91 -42.52 -23.02
C ASP A 208 34.30 -42.79 -23.65
N GLU A 209 35.33 -41.99 -23.40
CA GLU A 209 36.66 -42.18 -24.05
C GLU A 209 37.83 -42.55 -23.12
N ASP A 210 37.58 -42.99 -21.89
CA ASP A 210 38.66 -43.39 -20.96
C ASP A 210 38.43 -44.75 -20.28
N LYS A 211 37.82 -45.69 -21.02
CA LYS A 211 37.76 -47.11 -20.60
C LYS A 211 38.03 -48.07 -21.76
N ALA A 212 39.16 -47.85 -22.42
CA ALA A 212 39.78 -48.85 -23.28
C ALA A 212 41.31 -48.82 -23.08
N LYS A 213 41.77 -49.33 -21.93
CA LYS A 213 43.13 -49.85 -21.77
C LYS A 213 43.19 -50.91 -20.68
#